data_AF-A0A7R9WYP5-F1
#
_entry.id   AF-A0A7R9WYP5-F1
#
_cell.length_a   1.000
_cell.length_b   1.000
_cell.length_c   1.000
_cell.angle_alpha   90.00
_cell.angle_beta   90.00
_cell.angle_gamma   90.00
#
_symmetry.space_group_name_H-M   'P 1'
#
loop_
_entity.id
_entity.type
_entity.pdbx_description
1 polymer ?
#
loop_
_entity_poly.entity_id
_entity_poly.type
_entity_poly.pdbx_seq_one_letter_code
_entity_poly.pdbx_strand_id
1 'polypeptide(L)'
;DERTNQPTRCADPPYDYYVAVMIGVGITMFMSSTDELNLQAMTNGAEPSAAWTGVMLLFLFLFFDSFTSQFQSRMFQRHADLSMVELMFATSAFSTALSAITLVHTNELTPALNFVYAHSEIHLHFFMFSICSTIGQLLIFYTIKNFGAVVFTLIMTTRILLSIALSCLMYGHQITGLGFIGLMMVLSAVLYRIKRKAETQQLIKWQGMEDDKGLELVQEWHEHLDM
;
A
#
# COMPACT_ATOMS: atom_id res chain seq x y z
N ASP A 1 -28.49 -13.60 -26.02
CA ASP A 1 -27.06 -13.46 -26.37
C ASP A 1 -26.58 -12.17 -25.73
N GLU A 2 -26.32 -12.22 -24.42
CA GLU A 2 -26.30 -11.01 -23.57
C GLU A 2 -25.22 -11.12 -22.50
N ARG A 3 -24.01 -11.51 -22.93
CA ARG A 3 -22.83 -11.66 -22.06
C ARG A 3 -21.68 -10.70 -22.41
N THR A 4 -22.01 -9.52 -22.95
CA THR A 4 -21.02 -8.52 -23.42
C THR A 4 -21.01 -7.20 -22.64
N ASN A 5 -21.74 -7.05 -21.54
CA ASN A 5 -21.68 -5.86 -20.68
C ASN A 5 -21.14 -6.16 -19.28
N GLN A 6 -19.95 -6.75 -19.22
CA GLN A 6 -19.06 -6.47 -18.09
C GLN A 6 -18.45 -5.08 -18.34
N PRO A 7 -18.55 -4.11 -17.41
CA PRO A 7 -17.88 -2.84 -17.58
C PRO A 7 -16.39 -3.13 -17.75
N THR A 8 -15.89 -2.85 -18.95
CA THR A 8 -14.48 -2.94 -19.30
C THR A 8 -13.69 -2.06 -18.34
N ARG A 9 -13.11 -2.67 -17.29
CA ARG A 9 -11.95 -2.15 -16.56
C ARG A 9 -10.77 -2.06 -17.53
N CYS A 10 -10.77 -1.12 -18.47
CA CYS A 10 -9.66 -0.92 -19.41
C CYS A 10 -9.47 0.51 -19.89
N ALA A 11 -10.19 1.50 -19.36
CA ALA A 11 -9.81 2.89 -19.51
C ALA A 11 -9.75 3.50 -18.12
N ASP A 12 -8.56 3.43 -17.49
CA ASP A 12 -8.29 4.36 -16.40
C ASP A 12 -8.52 5.77 -16.99
N PRO A 13 -9.43 6.54 -16.41
CA PRO A 13 -9.76 7.85 -16.94
C PRO A 13 -8.48 8.71 -17.03
N PRO A 14 -8.34 9.59 -18.03
CA PRO A 14 -7.09 10.30 -18.33
C PRO A 14 -6.53 11.11 -17.14
N TYR A 15 -7.36 11.39 -16.14
CA TYR A 15 -6.96 12.03 -14.90
C TYR A 15 -5.99 11.20 -14.04
N ASP A 16 -6.11 9.87 -14.01
CA ASP A 16 -5.25 9.03 -13.16
C ASP A 16 -3.80 9.05 -13.64
N TYR A 17 -3.61 9.12 -14.96
CA TYR A 17 -2.30 9.29 -15.58
C TYR A 17 -1.71 10.68 -15.28
N TYR A 18 -2.53 11.73 -15.38
CA TYR A 18 -2.09 13.10 -15.04
C TYR A 18 -1.63 13.21 -13.58
N VAL A 19 -2.39 12.62 -12.65
CA VAL A 19 -2.02 12.60 -11.23
C VAL A 19 -0.74 11.79 -10.99
N ALA A 20 -0.57 10.66 -11.69
CA ALA A 20 0.65 9.86 -11.61
C ALA A 20 1.90 10.63 -12.11
N VAL A 21 1.77 11.35 -13.24
CA VAL A 21 2.85 12.19 -13.78
C VAL A 21 3.18 13.33 -12.80
N MET A 22 2.19 13.99 -12.22
CA MET A 22 2.39 15.03 -11.20
C MET A 22 3.14 14.49 -9.97
N ILE A 23 2.81 13.28 -9.50
CA ILE A 23 3.54 12.62 -8.41
C ILE A 23 4.99 12.35 -8.82
N GLY A 24 5.22 11.82 -10.03
CA GLY A 24 6.56 11.52 -10.53
C GLY A 24 7.45 12.77 -10.65
N VAL A 25 6.90 13.87 -11.18
CA VAL A 25 7.61 15.16 -11.27
C VAL A 25 7.91 15.71 -9.87
N GLY A 26 6.93 15.68 -8.96
CA GLY A 26 7.10 16.15 -7.59
C GLY A 26 8.17 15.37 -6.81
N ILE A 27 8.19 14.03 -6.96
CA ILE A 27 9.23 13.18 -6.36
C ILE A 27 10.60 13.49 -6.96
N THR A 28 10.69 13.67 -8.28
CA THR A 28 11.97 14.00 -8.96
C THR A 28 12.52 15.35 -8.49
N MET A 29 11.66 16.36 -8.38
CA MET A 29 12.03 17.68 -7.84
C MET A 29 12.44 17.60 -6.37
N PHE A 30 11.74 16.79 -5.56
CA PHE A 30 12.07 16.58 -4.15
C PHE A 30 13.42 15.85 -3.98
N MET A 31 13.65 14.79 -4.75
CA MET A 31 14.90 14.03 -4.73
C MET A 31 16.09 14.88 -5.21
N SER A 32 15.92 15.67 -6.27
CA SER A 32 16.98 16.55 -6.79
C SER A 32 17.36 17.67 -5.83
N SER A 33 16.49 18.04 -4.89
CA SER A 33 16.74 19.09 -3.89
C SER A 33 17.30 18.54 -2.58
N THR A 34 17.34 17.23 -2.41
CA THR A 34 17.88 16.59 -1.21
C THR A 34 19.35 16.29 -1.46
N ASP A 35 20.23 17.24 -1.11
CA ASP A 35 21.70 17.14 -1.31
C ASP A 35 22.34 15.91 -0.61
N GLU A 36 21.68 15.30 0.38
CA GLU A 36 22.18 14.06 1.03
C GLU A 36 21.67 12.75 0.40
N LEU A 37 20.79 12.76 -0.61
CA LEU A 37 20.54 11.56 -1.39
C LEU A 37 21.72 11.35 -2.34
N ASN A 38 22.82 10.88 -1.74
CA ASN A 38 24.07 10.42 -2.33
C ASN A 38 23.86 9.20 -3.25
N LEU A 39 22.84 9.21 -4.12
CA LEU A 39 22.75 8.31 -5.26
C LEU A 39 24.03 8.44 -6.11
N GLN A 40 24.59 9.66 -6.15
CA GLN A 40 25.84 9.98 -6.83
C GLN A 40 27.10 9.59 -6.03
N ALA A 41 27.17 9.71 -4.70
CA ALA A 41 28.33 9.19 -3.95
C ALA A 41 28.31 7.66 -3.77
N MET A 42 27.13 7.01 -3.79
CA MET A 42 27.06 5.55 -3.86
C MET A 42 27.48 5.02 -5.23
N THR A 43 27.21 5.74 -6.33
CA THR A 43 27.69 5.34 -7.67
C THR A 43 29.15 5.73 -7.94
N ASN A 44 29.66 6.78 -7.30
CA ASN A 44 31.04 7.22 -7.46
C ASN A 44 32.03 6.53 -6.50
N GLY A 45 31.54 5.87 -5.44
CA GLY A 45 32.36 5.18 -4.43
C GLY A 45 32.10 3.68 -4.29
N ALA A 46 30.98 3.14 -4.82
CA ALA A 46 30.75 1.71 -4.89
C ALA A 46 31.06 1.21 -6.31
N GLU A 47 31.66 0.02 -6.39
CA GLU A 47 31.84 -0.72 -7.64
C GLU A 47 30.56 -0.63 -8.50
N PRO A 48 30.63 -0.38 -9.82
CA PRO A 48 29.45 -0.24 -10.68
C PRO A 48 28.47 -1.42 -10.60
N SER A 49 28.96 -2.58 -10.15
CA SER A 49 28.17 -3.78 -9.82
C SER A 49 27.18 -3.54 -8.67
N ALA A 50 27.57 -2.86 -7.59
CA ALA A 50 26.73 -2.66 -6.41
C ALA A 50 25.52 -1.75 -6.70
N ALA A 51 25.73 -0.65 -7.44
CA ALA A 51 24.64 0.23 -7.86
C ALA A 51 23.61 -0.51 -8.73
N TRP A 52 24.08 -1.34 -9.67
CA TRP A 52 23.20 -2.14 -10.53
C TRP A 52 22.45 -3.23 -9.75
N THR A 53 23.09 -3.86 -8.76
CA THR A 53 22.41 -4.83 -7.89
C THR A 53 21.29 -4.18 -7.07
N GLY A 54 21.49 -2.96 -6.56
CA GLY A 54 20.44 -2.20 -5.85
C GLY A 54 19.25 -1.86 -6.76
N VAL A 55 19.50 -1.39 -7.98
CA VAL A 55 18.45 -1.11 -8.98
C VAL A 55 17.68 -2.38 -9.34
N MET A 56 18.37 -3.51 -9.54
CA MET A 56 17.73 -4.80 -9.81
C MET A 56 16.90 -5.29 -8.61
N LEU A 57 17.38 -5.11 -7.38
CA LEU A 57 16.61 -5.45 -6.18
C LEU A 57 15.33 -4.62 -6.06
N LEU A 58 15.40 -3.32 -6.33
CA LEU A 58 14.23 -2.43 -6.31
C LEU A 58 13.20 -2.82 -7.39
N PHE A 59 13.67 -3.15 -8.59
CA PHE A 59 12.80 -3.64 -9.66
C PHE A 59 12.11 -4.95 -9.26
N LEU A 60 12.87 -5.92 -8.75
CA LEU A 60 12.35 -7.22 -8.32
C LEU A 60 11.36 -7.06 -7.15
N PHE A 61 11.65 -6.16 -6.21
CA PHE A 61 10.76 -5.80 -5.11
C PHE A 61 9.42 -5.26 -5.63
N LEU A 62 9.44 -4.27 -6.52
CA LEU A 62 8.22 -3.70 -7.10
C LEU A 62 7.42 -4.73 -7.91
N PHE A 63 8.11 -5.62 -8.63
CA PHE A 63 7.48 -6.70 -9.37
C PHE A 63 6.75 -7.67 -8.43
N PHE A 64 7.41 -8.15 -7.38
CA PHE A 64 6.79 -9.05 -6.41
C PHE A 64 5.69 -8.38 -5.58
N ASP A 65 5.85 -7.11 -5.20
CA ASP A 65 4.81 -6.34 -4.50
C ASP A 65 3.55 -6.17 -5.37
N SER A 66 3.74 -5.87 -6.66
CA SER A 66 2.66 -5.78 -7.63
C SER A 66 1.99 -7.14 -7.87
N PHE A 67 2.77 -8.21 -8.00
CA PHE A 67 2.23 -9.56 -8.17
C PHE A 67 1.41 -10.00 -6.95
N THR A 68 1.94 -9.78 -5.75
CA THR A 68 1.32 -10.20 -4.48
C THR A 68 -0.01 -9.46 -4.27
N SER A 69 -0.05 -8.14 -4.49
CA SER A 69 -1.28 -7.35 -4.35
C SER A 69 -2.36 -7.73 -5.38
N GLN A 70 -1.97 -8.06 -6.61
CA GLN A 70 -2.89 -8.55 -7.64
C GLN A 70 -3.40 -9.96 -7.33
N PHE A 71 -2.54 -10.84 -6.83
CA PHE A 71 -2.94 -12.17 -6.34
C PHE A 71 -3.91 -12.05 -5.17
N GLN A 72 -3.63 -11.16 -4.21
CA GLN A 72 -4.48 -10.85 -3.07
C GLN A 72 -5.88 -10.38 -3.52
N SER A 73 -5.95 -9.49 -4.51
CA SER A 73 -7.23 -9.01 -5.08
C SER A 73 -8.01 -10.10 -5.81
N ARG A 74 -7.32 -10.97 -6.57
CA ARG A 74 -7.96 -12.10 -7.26
C ARG A 74 -8.47 -13.17 -6.31
N MET A 75 -7.74 -13.45 -5.22
CA MET A 75 -8.20 -14.37 -4.17
C MET A 75 -9.48 -13.88 -3.51
N PHE A 76 -9.58 -12.58 -3.19
CA PHE A 76 -10.81 -11.98 -2.65
C PHE A 76 -12.01 -12.03 -3.61
N GLN A 77 -11.78 -11.90 -4.93
CA GLN A 77 -12.85 -11.96 -5.93
C GLN A 77 -13.32 -13.40 -6.22
N ARG A 78 -12.40 -14.38 -6.16
CA ARG A 78 -12.69 -15.80 -6.42
C ARG A 78 -13.37 -16.48 -5.23
N HIS A 79 -13.04 -16.06 -4.02
CA HIS A 79 -13.56 -16.61 -2.78
C HIS A 79 -14.03 -15.47 -1.86
N ALA A 80 -15.27 -15.02 -2.06
CA ALA A 80 -15.89 -13.99 -1.21
C ALA A 80 -16.05 -14.45 0.26
N ASP A 81 -15.97 -15.78 0.49
CA ASP A 81 -16.06 -16.39 1.82
C ASP A 81 -14.72 -16.49 2.56
N LEU A 82 -13.58 -16.20 1.91
CA LEU A 82 -12.29 -16.15 2.59
C LEU A 82 -12.22 -14.91 3.48
N SER A 83 -11.94 -15.12 4.77
CA SER A 83 -11.87 -14.04 5.73
C SER A 83 -10.63 -13.19 5.49
N MET A 84 -10.76 -11.85 5.56
CA MET A 84 -9.63 -10.91 5.55
C MET A 84 -8.52 -11.32 6.54
N VAL A 85 -8.91 -11.95 7.65
CA VAL A 85 -8.01 -12.48 8.69
C VAL A 85 -7.12 -13.60 8.16
N GLU A 86 -7.66 -14.53 7.39
CA GLU A 86 -6.91 -15.67 6.84
C GLU A 86 -5.84 -15.20 5.86
N LEU A 87 -6.15 -14.16 5.08
CA LEU A 87 -5.19 -13.61 4.13
C LEU A 87 -4.09 -12.78 4.81
N MET A 88 -4.43 -12.04 5.87
CA MET A 88 -3.43 -11.35 6.69
C MET A 88 -2.49 -12.35 7.40
N PHE A 89 -3.04 -13.44 7.93
CA PHE A 89 -2.26 -14.52 8.52
C PHE A 89 -1.38 -15.22 7.48
N ALA A 90 -1.93 -15.59 6.32
CA ALA A 90 -1.20 -16.24 5.24
C ALA A 90 -0.04 -15.36 4.72
N THR A 91 -0.27 -14.06 4.55
CA THR A 91 0.78 -13.11 4.11
C THR A 91 1.88 -12.98 5.15
N SER A 92 1.51 -12.89 6.43
CA SER A 92 2.50 -12.82 7.53
C SER A 92 3.29 -14.13 7.69
N ALA A 93 2.63 -15.28 7.52
CA ALA A 93 3.25 -16.60 7.56
C ALA A 93 4.22 -16.82 6.39
N PHE A 94 3.83 -16.44 5.18
CA PHE A 94 4.70 -16.49 4.00
C PHE A 94 5.90 -15.56 4.15
N SER A 95 5.68 -14.34 4.65
CA SER A 95 6.77 -13.39 4.94
C SER A 95 7.75 -13.95 5.99
N THR A 96 7.23 -14.60 7.03
CA THR A 96 8.06 -15.25 8.07
C THR A 96 8.87 -16.41 7.48
N ALA A 97 8.25 -17.23 6.62
CA ALA A 97 8.91 -18.36 5.98
C ALA A 97 10.03 -17.90 5.03
N LEU A 98 9.77 -16.91 4.17
CA LEU A 98 10.79 -16.33 3.29
C LEU A 98 11.93 -15.68 4.07
N SER A 99 11.60 -14.98 5.16
CA SER A 99 12.61 -14.38 6.05
C SER A 99 13.48 -15.47 6.70
N ALA A 100 12.87 -16.57 7.15
CA ALA A 100 13.59 -17.70 7.73
C ALA A 100 14.51 -18.39 6.71
N ILE A 101 14.02 -18.64 5.49
CA ILE A 101 14.84 -19.20 4.40
C ILE A 101 16.04 -18.29 4.10
N THR A 102 15.80 -16.97 4.05
CA THR A 102 16.87 -15.98 3.81
C THR A 102 17.92 -16.04 4.91
N LEU A 103 17.50 -16.11 6.18
CA LEU A 103 18.40 -16.14 7.34
C LEU A 103 19.24 -17.42 7.41
N VAL A 104 18.67 -18.55 6.97
CA VAL A 104 19.39 -19.82 6.83
C VAL A 104 20.40 -19.74 5.69
N HIS A 105 20.00 -19.18 4.55
CA HIS A 105 20.87 -19.06 3.37
C HIS A 105 22.05 -18.12 3.62
N THR A 106 21.88 -17.06 4.42
CA THR A 106 22.96 -16.14 4.80
C THR A 106 23.83 -16.65 5.94
N ASN A 107 23.52 -17.82 6.54
CA ASN A 107 24.18 -18.37 7.74
C ASN A 107 24.16 -17.44 8.97
N GLU A 108 23.27 -16.44 9.00
CA GLU A 108 23.15 -15.46 10.10
C GLU A 108 22.24 -15.96 11.23
N LEU A 109 21.61 -17.12 11.09
CA LEU A 109 20.70 -17.67 12.09
C LEU A 109 21.40 -17.96 13.42
N THR A 110 22.58 -18.59 13.38
CA THR A 110 23.35 -18.94 14.58
C THR A 110 23.83 -17.71 15.36
N PRO A 111 24.47 -16.69 14.75
CA PRO A 111 24.85 -15.48 15.47
C PRO A 111 23.64 -14.70 15.97
N ALA A 112 22.53 -14.65 15.23
CA ALA A 112 21.29 -14.02 15.69
C ALA A 112 20.73 -14.68 16.95
N LEU A 113 20.67 -16.02 16.99
CA LEU A 113 20.20 -16.75 18.18
C LEU A 113 21.11 -16.58 19.39
N ASN A 114 22.44 -16.61 19.18
CA ASN A 114 23.40 -16.38 20.24
C ASN A 114 23.27 -14.97 20.83
N PHE A 115 23.03 -13.95 20.00
CA PHE A 115 22.80 -12.59 20.46
C PHE A 115 21.53 -12.47 21.32
N VAL A 116 20.44 -13.11 20.90
CA VAL A 116 19.18 -13.14 21.68
C VAL A 116 19.38 -13.85 23.02
N TYR A 117 20.12 -14.96 23.04
CA TYR A 117 20.43 -15.68 24.27
C TYR A 117 21.34 -14.90 25.22
N ALA A 118 22.33 -14.16 24.68
CA ALA A 118 23.27 -13.37 25.46
C ALA A 118 22.63 -12.12 26.10
N HIS A 119 21.57 -11.57 25.50
CA HIS A 119 20.93 -10.34 25.97
C HIS A 119 19.47 -10.56 26.37
N SER A 120 19.26 -10.96 27.63
CA SER A 120 17.93 -11.24 28.19
C SER A 120 16.94 -10.06 28.14
N GLU A 121 17.44 -8.81 28.14
CA GLU A 121 16.62 -7.59 28.01
C GLU A 121 15.88 -7.51 26.66
N ILE A 122 16.42 -8.13 25.60
CA ILE A 122 15.84 -8.10 24.25
C ILE A 122 14.54 -8.90 24.18
N HIS A 123 14.39 -9.93 25.03
CA HIS A 123 13.14 -10.70 25.11
C HIS A 123 11.94 -9.81 25.44
N LEU A 124 12.11 -8.82 26.33
CA LEU A 124 11.05 -7.88 26.68
C LEU A 124 10.72 -6.97 25.49
N HIS A 125 11.73 -6.50 24.76
CA HIS A 125 11.52 -5.71 23.54
C HIS A 125 10.76 -6.50 22.47
N PHE A 126 11.11 -7.77 22.23
CA PHE A 126 10.38 -8.62 21.29
C PHE A 126 8.95 -8.92 21.76
N PHE A 127 8.75 -9.12 23.06
CA PHE A 127 7.42 -9.35 23.61
C PHE A 127 6.52 -8.11 23.45
N MET A 128 7.03 -6.93 23.81
CA MET A 128 6.31 -5.66 23.62
C MET A 128 6.06 -5.35 22.15
N PHE A 129 7.05 -5.61 21.29
CA PHE A 129 6.91 -5.47 19.84
C PHE A 129 5.84 -6.42 19.29
N SER A 130 5.80 -7.67 19.74
CA SER A 130 4.79 -8.66 19.33
C SER A 130 3.38 -8.28 19.78
N ILE A 131 3.21 -7.84 21.02
CA ILE A 131 1.92 -7.35 21.53
C ILE A 131 1.48 -6.12 20.72
N CYS A 132 2.37 -5.14 20.55
CA CYS A 132 2.08 -3.93 19.78
C CYS A 132 1.69 -4.26 18.33
N SER A 133 2.44 -5.17 17.68
CA SER A 133 2.16 -5.64 16.32
C SER A 133 0.80 -6.33 16.23
N THR A 134 0.48 -7.23 17.17
CA THR A 134 -0.80 -7.95 17.20
C THR A 134 -1.97 -7.00 17.40
N ILE A 135 -1.85 -6.05 18.34
CA ILE A 135 -2.86 -5.00 18.55
C ILE A 135 -3.00 -4.14 17.29
N GLY A 136 -1.90 -3.75 16.66
CA GLY A 136 -1.90 -3.00 15.41
C GLY A 136 -2.63 -3.74 14.30
N GLN A 137 -2.34 -5.03 14.10
CA GLN A 137 -3.02 -5.88 13.12
C GLN A 137 -4.52 -6.03 13.44
N LEU A 138 -4.89 -6.16 14.72
CA LEU A 138 -6.29 -6.22 15.17
C LEU A 138 -7.03 -4.89 14.90
N LEU A 139 -6.39 -3.75 15.15
CA LEU A 139 -6.96 -2.42 14.86
C LEU A 139 -7.13 -2.21 13.35
N ILE A 140 -6.18 -2.66 12.54
CA ILE A 140 -6.27 -2.64 11.08
C ILE A 140 -7.49 -3.45 10.63
N PHE A 141 -7.63 -4.69 11.13
CA PHE A 141 -8.77 -5.52 10.84
C PHE A 141 -10.09 -4.88 11.27
N TYR A 142 -10.17 -4.36 12.51
CA TYR A 142 -11.35 -3.68 13.03
C TYR A 142 -11.72 -2.47 12.18
N THR A 143 -10.73 -1.69 11.73
CA THR A 143 -10.95 -0.54 10.86
C THR A 143 -11.50 -0.96 9.50
N ILE A 144 -10.93 -2.00 8.88
CA ILE A 144 -11.40 -2.53 7.60
C ILE A 144 -12.84 -3.08 7.72
N LYS A 145 -13.15 -3.79 8.81
CA LYS A 145 -14.48 -4.37 9.05
C LYS A 145 -15.56 -3.29 9.24
N ASN A 146 -15.27 -2.23 9.98
CA ASN A 146 -16.26 -1.19 10.31
C ASN A 146 -16.35 -0.06 9.27
N PHE A 147 -15.21 0.38 8.71
CA PHE A 147 -15.13 1.55 7.83
C PHE A 147 -14.78 1.19 6.37
N GLY A 148 -14.47 -0.08 6.09
CA GLY A 148 -14.07 -0.55 4.77
C GLY A 148 -12.59 -0.32 4.46
N ALA A 149 -12.11 -0.97 3.39
CA ALA A 149 -10.72 -0.90 2.95
C ALA A 149 -10.29 0.51 2.50
N VAL A 150 -11.24 1.35 2.07
CA VAL A 150 -10.99 2.72 1.62
C VAL A 150 -10.48 3.57 2.77
N VAL A 151 -11.23 3.67 3.87
CA VAL A 151 -10.87 4.50 5.04
C VAL A 151 -9.56 4.03 5.67
N PHE A 152 -9.34 2.71 5.72
CA PHE A 152 -8.05 2.15 6.16
C PHE A 152 -6.87 2.66 5.30
N THR A 153 -7.01 2.61 3.97
CA THR A 153 -5.99 3.12 3.05
C THR A 153 -5.75 4.61 3.24
N LEU A 154 -6.80 5.39 3.54
CA LEU A 154 -6.68 6.83 3.82
C LEU A 154 -5.88 7.12 5.10
N ILE A 155 -6.14 6.37 6.17
CA ILE A 155 -5.44 6.53 7.44
C ILE A 155 -3.95 6.19 7.27
N MET A 156 -3.64 5.08 6.59
CA MET A 156 -2.25 4.66 6.33
C MET A 156 -1.48 5.69 5.51
N THR A 157 -2.08 6.17 4.42
CA THR A 157 -1.44 7.17 3.54
C THR A 157 -1.26 8.51 4.24
N THR A 158 -2.24 8.97 5.01
CA THR A 158 -2.15 10.21 5.81
C THR A 158 -1.02 10.12 6.83
N ARG A 159 -0.87 8.98 7.53
CA ARG A 159 0.22 8.75 8.48
C ARG A 159 1.58 8.83 7.81
N ILE A 160 1.74 8.19 6.65
CA ILE A 160 3.00 8.19 5.90
C ILE A 160 3.33 9.61 5.43
N LEU A 161 2.37 10.33 4.86
CA LEU A 161 2.54 11.72 4.42
C LEU A 161 2.92 12.65 5.58
N LEU A 162 2.25 12.51 6.73
CA LEU A 162 2.53 13.31 7.92
C LEU A 162 3.91 13.00 8.49
N SER A 163 4.32 11.72 8.51
CA SER A 163 5.68 11.33 8.92
C SER A 163 6.75 11.91 8.00
N ILE A 164 6.52 11.89 6.68
CA ILE A 164 7.46 12.47 5.70
C ILE A 164 7.54 13.98 5.87
N ALA A 165 6.40 14.66 5.99
CA ALA A 165 6.34 16.10 6.21
C ALA A 165 7.03 16.52 7.52
N LEU A 166 6.74 15.84 8.63
CA LEU A 166 7.38 16.10 9.92
C LEU A 166 8.88 15.79 9.88
N SER A 167 9.30 14.72 9.22
CA SER A 167 10.72 14.41 9.05
C SER A 167 11.44 15.54 8.30
N CYS A 168 10.86 16.04 7.20
CA CYS A 168 11.41 17.16 6.46
C CYS A 168 11.50 18.45 7.31
N LEU A 169 10.48 18.72 8.13
CA LEU A 169 10.45 19.90 9.01
C LEU A 169 11.45 19.78 10.19
N MET A 170 11.59 18.60 10.78
CA MET A 170 12.41 18.37 11.98
C MET A 170 13.89 18.15 11.67
N TYR A 171 14.23 17.44 10.59
CA TYR A 171 15.63 17.13 10.26
C TYR A 171 16.40 18.32 9.70
N GLY A 172 15.74 19.46 9.45
CA GLY A 172 16.44 20.72 9.17
C GLY A 172 17.43 20.64 8.01
N HIS A 173 17.18 19.75 7.05
CA HIS A 173 17.96 19.73 5.82
C HIS A 173 17.90 21.12 5.20
N GLN A 174 18.95 21.55 4.50
CA GLN A 174 18.84 22.70 3.61
C GLN A 174 17.94 22.32 2.44
N ILE A 175 16.63 22.21 2.71
CA ILE A 175 15.62 21.99 1.71
C ILE A 175 15.59 23.28 0.93
N THR A 176 16.33 23.28 -0.19
CA THR A 176 16.24 24.33 -1.19
C THR A 176 14.77 24.59 -1.47
N GLY A 177 14.35 25.84 -1.70
CA GLY A 177 12.93 26.18 -1.89
C GLY A 177 12.21 25.31 -2.95
N LEU A 178 12.97 24.77 -3.89
CA LEU A 178 12.53 23.79 -4.89
C LEU A 178 12.05 22.44 -4.27
N GLY A 179 12.73 21.90 -3.27
CA GLY A 179 12.35 20.67 -2.57
C GLY A 179 11.08 20.82 -1.75
N PHE A 180 10.87 21.99 -1.14
CA PHE A 180 9.62 22.29 -0.43
C PHE A 180 8.42 22.37 -1.39
N ILE A 181 8.62 22.98 -2.57
CA ILE A 181 7.60 23.00 -3.63
C ILE A 181 7.31 21.59 -4.14
N GLY A 182 8.34 20.76 -4.37
CA GLY A 182 8.19 19.35 -4.75
C GLY A 182 7.41 18.54 -3.72
N LEU A 183 7.71 18.72 -2.43
CA LEU A 183 7.00 18.06 -1.33
C LEU A 183 5.51 18.44 -1.29
N MET A 184 5.20 19.75 -1.39
CA MET A 184 3.83 20.24 -1.40
C MET A 184 3.05 19.76 -2.63
N MET A 185 3.72 19.65 -3.77
CA MET A 185 3.16 19.10 -5.01
C MET A 185 2.77 17.63 -4.86
N VAL A 186 3.66 16.78 -4.33
CA VAL A 186 3.38 15.35 -4.09
C VAL A 186 2.26 15.18 -3.07
N LEU A 187 2.30 15.93 -1.97
CA LEU A 187 1.29 15.86 -0.92
C LEU A 187 -0.10 16.23 -1.46
N SER A 188 -0.18 17.29 -2.27
CA SER A 188 -1.43 17.72 -2.92
C SER A 188 -1.96 16.68 -3.92
N ALA A 189 -1.09 16.11 -4.75
CA ALA A 189 -1.47 15.10 -5.74
C ALA A 189 -1.97 13.80 -5.09
N VAL A 190 -1.31 13.34 -4.02
CA VAL A 190 -1.71 12.13 -3.28
C VAL A 190 -3.03 12.36 -2.54
N LEU A 191 -3.22 13.50 -1.88
CA LEU A 191 -4.48 13.85 -1.23
C LEU A 191 -5.64 13.95 -2.23
N TYR A 192 -5.41 14.52 -3.41
CA TYR A 192 -6.39 14.57 -4.48
C TYR A 192 -6.80 13.16 -4.95
N ARG A 193 -5.81 12.27 -5.20
CA ARG A 193 -6.06 10.87 -5.57
C ARG A 193 -6.86 10.12 -4.49
N ILE A 194 -6.52 10.36 -3.23
CA ILE A 194 -7.20 9.82 -2.06
C ILE A 194 -8.67 10.21 -2.03
N LYS A 195 -9.00 11.50 -2.15
CA LYS A 195 -10.39 11.98 -2.14
C LYS A 195 -11.21 11.36 -3.27
N ARG A 196 -10.66 11.34 -4.48
CA ARG A 196 -11.34 10.79 -5.66
C ARG A 196 -11.56 9.29 -5.57
N LYS A 197 -10.56 8.54 -5.08
CA LYS A 197 -10.68 7.09 -4.89
C LYS A 197 -11.71 6.76 -3.80
N ALA A 198 -11.82 7.59 -2.77
CA ALA A 198 -12.84 7.45 -1.75
C ALA A 198 -14.26 7.70 -2.30
N GLU A 199 -14.45 8.76 -3.07
CA GLU A 199 -15.72 9.07 -3.74
C GLU A 199 -16.13 7.95 -4.72
N THR A 200 -15.21 7.52 -5.59
CA THR A 200 -15.50 6.52 -6.64
C THR A 200 -15.91 5.15 -6.07
N GLN A 201 -15.22 4.66 -5.03
CA GLN A 201 -15.54 3.37 -4.41
C GLN A 201 -16.84 3.41 -3.60
N GLN A 202 -17.16 4.54 -2.96
CA GLN A 202 -18.46 4.70 -2.30
C GLN A 202 -19.60 4.76 -3.32
N LEU A 203 -19.43 5.48 -4.44
CA LEU A 203 -20.43 5.57 -5.49
C LEU A 203 -20.77 4.18 -6.10
N ILE A 204 -19.77 3.33 -6.33
CA ILE A 204 -20.01 1.96 -6.83
C ILE A 204 -20.83 1.11 -5.83
N LYS A 205 -20.61 1.28 -4.51
CA LYS A 205 -21.35 0.54 -3.48
C LYS A 205 -22.81 0.99 -3.37
N TRP A 206 -23.09 2.29 -3.57
CA TRP A 206 -24.47 2.81 -3.57
C TRP A 206 -25.22 2.42 -4.84
N GLN A 207 -24.57 2.48 -6.01
CA GLN A 207 -25.20 2.18 -7.28
C GLN A 207 -25.61 0.70 -7.42
N GLY A 208 -24.87 -0.22 -6.81
CA GLY A 208 -25.26 -1.64 -6.73
C GLY A 208 -26.45 -1.94 -5.81
N MET A 209 -26.78 -1.05 -4.85
CA MET A 209 -27.98 -1.19 -4.01
C MET A 209 -29.23 -0.56 -4.66
N GLU A 210 -29.06 0.37 -5.58
CA GLU A 210 -30.15 1.07 -6.27
C GLU A 210 -30.69 0.26 -7.45
N ASP A 211 -29.82 -0.48 -8.15
CA ASP A 211 -30.19 -1.28 -9.33
C ASP A 211 -31.00 -2.54 -8.95
N ASP A 212 -30.60 -3.26 -7.90
CA ASP A 212 -31.35 -4.42 -7.35
C ASP A 212 -32.76 -4.01 -6.88
N LYS A 213 -32.85 -2.89 -6.16
CA LYS A 213 -34.15 -2.37 -5.67
C LYS A 213 -34.98 -1.73 -6.78
N GLY A 214 -34.36 -1.10 -7.77
CA GLY A 214 -35.04 -0.53 -8.92
C GLY A 214 -35.67 -1.61 -9.79
N LEU A 215 -34.97 -2.73 -9.99
CA LEU A 215 -35.48 -3.89 -10.72
C LEU A 215 -36.57 -4.63 -9.93
N GLU A 216 -36.40 -4.85 -8.61
CA GLU A 216 -37.46 -5.40 -7.76
C GLU A 216 -38.74 -4.54 -7.81
N LEU A 217 -38.60 -3.21 -7.68
CA LEU A 217 -39.75 -2.31 -7.73
C LEU A 217 -40.41 -2.30 -9.10
N VAL A 218 -39.64 -2.29 -10.20
CA VAL A 218 -40.22 -2.37 -11.56
C VAL A 218 -40.91 -3.72 -11.78
N GLN A 219 -40.39 -4.81 -11.23
CA GLN A 219 -41.06 -6.12 -11.24
C GLN A 219 -42.36 -6.11 -10.43
N GLU A 220 -42.34 -5.59 -9.20
CA GLU A 220 -43.55 -5.44 -8.37
C GLU A 220 -44.61 -4.59 -9.08
N TRP A 221 -44.22 -3.48 -9.72
CA TRP A 221 -45.13 -2.61 -10.46
C TRP A 221 -45.72 -3.29 -11.70
N HIS A 222 -44.95 -4.12 -12.40
CA HIS A 222 -45.45 -4.86 -13.58
C HIS A 222 -46.44 -5.97 -13.19
N GLU A 223 -46.18 -6.67 -12.08
CA GLU A 223 -47.03 -7.75 -11.57
C GLU A 223 -48.38 -7.23 -11.05
N HIS A 224 -48.43 -5.98 -10.58
CA HIS A 224 -49.66 -5.31 -10.13
C HIS A 224 -50.52 -4.72 -11.26
N LEU A 225 -49.95 -4.45 -12.44
CA LEU A 225 -50.67 -3.90 -13.61
C LEU A 225 -51.28 -4.98 -14.51
N ASP A 226 -50.82 -6.23 -14.37
CA ASP A 226 -51.32 -7.40 -15.10
C ASP A 226 -52.41 -8.20 -14.34
N MET A 227 -52.95 -7.65 -13.23
CA MET A 227 -54.09 -8.18 -12.46
C MET A 227 -55.37 -7.36 -12.63
#